data_AF-A0A7Y6UG34-F1
#
_entry.id   AF-A0A7Y6UG34-F1
#
_cell.length_a   1.000
_cell.length_b   1.000
_cell.length_c   1.000
_cell.angle_alpha   90.00
_cell.angle_beta   90.00
_cell.angle_gamma   90.00
#
_symmetry.space_group_name_H-M   'P 1'
#
loop_
_entity.id
_entity.type
_entity.pdbx_description
1 polymer ?
#
loop_
_entity_poly.entity_id
_entity_poly.type
_entity_poly.pdbx_seq_one_letter_code
_entity_poly.pdbx_strand_id
1 'polypeptide(L)'
;MGCCSRDALCDRCLADSLAHLRGVAACRGEYWARCVADRVPRSRPWPRYEGKCATIARDKVRDLGRDARLREELARLCAAWAARWWAA
;
A
#
# COMPACT_ATOMS: atom_id res chain seq x y z
N MET A 1 -22.56 6.48 3.39
CA MET A 1 -23.27 5.24 3.75
C MET A 1 -22.91 4.20 2.70
N GLY A 2 -22.21 3.12 3.05
CA GLY A 2 -21.79 2.09 2.10
C GLY A 2 -22.95 1.13 1.82
N CYS A 3 -23.19 0.78 0.56
CA CYS A 3 -24.24 -0.16 0.17
C CYS A 3 -23.84 -1.64 0.33
N CYS A 4 -22.61 -1.92 0.78
CA CYS A 4 -22.05 -3.26 0.86
C CYS A 4 -21.45 -3.57 2.23
N SER A 5 -21.26 -4.87 2.50
CA SER A 5 -20.47 -5.33 3.64
C SER A 5 -19.01 -4.86 3.53
N ARG A 6 -18.32 -4.69 4.67
CA ARG A 6 -16.91 -4.25 4.67
C ARG A 6 -15.94 -5.30 4.11
N ASP A 7 -16.39 -6.56 4.05
CA ASP A 7 -15.59 -7.72 3.63
C ASP A 7 -15.71 -7.99 2.12
N ALA A 8 -16.78 -7.50 1.48
CA ALA A 8 -17.01 -7.60 0.04
C ALA A 8 -17.64 -6.31 -0.48
N LEU A 9 -16.81 -5.43 -1.04
CA LEU A 9 -17.24 -4.16 -1.63
C LEU A 9 -17.68 -4.38 -3.08
N CYS A 10 -18.78 -3.72 -3.49
CA CYS A 10 -19.07 -3.56 -4.92
C CYS A 10 -18.03 -2.64 -5.57
N ASP A 11 -17.95 -2.64 -6.91
CA ASP A 11 -16.94 -1.88 -7.62
C ASP A 11 -16.98 -0.37 -7.34
N ARG A 12 -18.18 0.20 -7.14
CA ARG A 12 -18.32 1.61 -6.74
C ARG A 12 -17.75 1.86 -5.35
N CYS A 13 -18.14 1.07 -4.35
CA CYS A 13 -17.61 1.23 -3.00
C CYS A 13 -16.10 0.95 -2.92
N LEU A 14 -15.60 0.03 -3.74
CA LEU A 14 -14.17 -0.21 -3.90
C LEU A 14 -13.45 1.03 -4.45
N ALA A 15 -13.96 1.62 -5.54
CA ALA A 15 -13.39 2.82 -6.13
C ALA A 15 -13.40 4.02 -5.16
N ASP A 16 -14.53 4.25 -4.47
CA ASP A 16 -14.66 5.31 -3.47
C ASP A 16 -13.67 5.11 -2.31
N SER A 17 -13.56 3.88 -1.80
CA SER A 17 -12.61 3.54 -0.73
C SER A 17 -11.16 3.73 -1.18
N LEU A 18 -10.83 3.32 -2.41
CA LEU A 18 -9.50 3.52 -2.99
C LEU A 18 -9.17 5.00 -3.12
N ALA A 19 -10.10 5.82 -3.64
CA ALA A 19 -9.90 7.25 -3.77
C ALA A 19 -9.62 7.91 -2.41
N HIS A 20 -10.38 7.53 -1.38
CA HIS A 20 -10.22 8.08 -0.03
C HIS A 20 -8.90 7.65 0.64
N LEU A 21 -8.52 6.38 0.49
CA LEU A 21 -7.37 5.80 1.20
C LEU A 21 -6.05 5.91 0.43
N ARG A 22 -6.07 6.36 -0.83
CA ARG A 22 -4.87 6.51 -1.67
C ARG A 22 -3.77 7.34 -1.00
N GLY A 23 -4.13 8.48 -0.42
CA GLY A 23 -3.17 9.35 0.27
C GLY A 23 -2.54 8.66 1.48
N VAL A 24 -3.33 7.93 2.26
CA VAL A 24 -2.85 7.18 3.43
C VAL A 24 -1.87 6.08 3.01
N ALA A 25 -2.19 5.31 1.96
CA ALA A 25 -1.29 4.29 1.43
C ALA A 25 0.02 4.89 0.89
N ALA A 26 -0.05 6.04 0.21
CA ALA A 26 1.12 6.76 -0.28
C ALA A 26 2.06 7.18 0.86
N CYS A 27 1.54 7.88 1.87
CA CYS A 27 2.32 8.31 3.04
C CYS A 27 2.96 7.13 3.78
N ARG A 28 2.24 6.01 3.92
CA ARG A 28 2.80 4.78 4.52
C ARG A 28 3.92 4.17 3.69
N GLY A 29 3.81 4.22 2.37
CA GLY A 29 4.86 3.79 1.44
C GLY A 29 6.14 4.60 1.60
N GLU A 30 6.04 5.93 1.55
CA GLU A 30 7.18 6.82 1.74
C GLU A 30 7.84 6.64 3.12
N TYR A 31 7.03 6.59 4.18
CA TYR A 31 7.54 6.36 5.53
C TYR A 31 8.23 5.01 5.67
N TRP A 32 7.68 3.95 5.05
CA TRP A 32 8.33 2.64 5.02
C TRP A 32 9.71 2.73 4.34
N ALA A 33 9.82 3.37 3.19
CA ALA A 33 11.10 3.53 2.50
C ALA A 33 12.13 4.30 3.35
N ARG A 34 11.70 5.37 4.04
CA ARG A 34 12.53 6.10 5.02
C ARG A 34 13.09 5.20 6.11
N CYS A 35 12.23 4.41 6.77
CA CYS A 35 12.67 3.49 7.82
C CYS A 35 13.65 2.41 7.31
N VAL A 36 13.54 2.02 6.04
CA VAL A 36 14.51 1.09 5.42
C VAL A 36 15.83 1.81 5.15
N ALA A 37 15.80 3.06 4.69
CA ALA A 37 16.99 3.85 4.40
C ALA A 37 17.83 4.11 5.67
N ASP A 38 17.19 4.21 6.84
CA ASP A 38 17.88 4.32 8.13
C ASP A 38 18.71 3.08 8.49
N ARG A 39 18.48 1.94 7.82
CA ARG A 39 19.07 0.63 8.15
C ARG A 39 19.87 0.02 6.99
N VAL A 40 19.61 0.44 5.77
CA VAL A 40 20.12 -0.18 4.55
C VAL A 40 20.62 0.92 3.60
N PRO A 41 21.84 0.78 3.04
CA PRO A 41 22.35 1.72 2.06
C PRO A 41 21.44 1.85 0.84
N ARG A 42 21.21 3.09 0.40
CA ARG A 42 20.38 3.41 -0.78
C ARG A 42 21.01 3.04 -2.13
N SER A 43 22.23 2.50 -2.13
CA SER A 43 22.89 2.01 -3.35
C SER A 43 22.23 0.75 -3.93
N ARG A 44 21.39 0.05 -3.15
CA ARG A 44 20.60 -1.10 -3.62
C ARG A 44 19.27 -0.62 -4.20
N PRO A 45 18.77 -1.22 -5.30
CA PRO A 45 17.46 -0.88 -5.83
C PRO A 45 16.36 -1.29 -4.85
N TRP A 46 15.25 -0.55 -4.86
CA TRP A 46 14.04 -0.97 -4.15
C TRP A 46 13.52 -2.29 -4.76
N PRO A 47 13.11 -3.27 -3.93
CA PRO A 47 12.63 -4.56 -4.45
C PRO A 47 11.34 -4.43 -5.25
N ARG A 48 11.17 -5.31 -6.25
CA ARG A 48 9.90 -5.47 -6.99
C ARG A 48 8.76 -5.88 -6.04
N TYR A 49 7.52 -5.61 -6.44
CA TYR A 49 6.34 -6.01 -5.68
C TYR A 49 6.08 -7.52 -5.84
N GLU A 50 6.88 -8.32 -5.16
CA GLU A 50 6.81 -9.78 -5.12
C GLU A 50 7.37 -10.32 -3.80
N GLY A 51 7.07 -11.59 -3.49
CA GLY A 51 7.58 -12.28 -2.30
C GLY A 51 7.44 -11.44 -1.02
N LYS A 52 8.57 -11.25 -0.32
CA LYS A 52 8.64 -10.51 0.95
C LYS A 52 8.21 -9.05 0.83
N CYS A 53 8.48 -8.37 -0.30
CA CYS A 53 8.07 -6.99 -0.51
C CYS A 53 6.54 -6.88 -0.54
N ALA A 54 5.88 -7.77 -1.30
CA ALA A 54 4.42 -7.82 -1.34
C ALA A 54 3.81 -8.16 0.03
N THR A 55 4.39 -9.12 0.77
CA THR A 55 3.94 -9.44 2.14
C THR A 55 4.00 -8.23 3.06
N ILE A 56 5.13 -7.52 3.10
CA ILE A 56 5.28 -6.34 3.95
C ILE A 56 4.31 -5.25 3.54
N ALA A 57 4.16 -4.99 2.24
CA ALA A 57 3.24 -3.98 1.73
C ALA A 57 1.78 -4.27 2.13
N ARG A 58 1.35 -5.54 2.09
CA ARG A 58 0.02 -5.97 2.57
C ARG A 58 -0.13 -5.74 4.08
N ASP A 59 0.87 -6.10 4.87
CA ASP A 59 0.86 -5.86 6.31
C ASP A 59 0.75 -4.37 6.65
N LYS A 60 1.42 -3.50 5.88
CA LYS A 60 1.39 -2.04 6.05
C LYS A 60 0.02 -1.43 5.80
N VAL A 61 -0.89 -2.09 5.09
CA VAL A 61 -2.23 -1.57 4.76
C VAL A 61 -3.36 -2.44 5.34
N ARG A 62 -3.03 -3.45 6.13
CA ARG A 62 -3.97 -4.47 6.62
C ARG A 62 -5.16 -3.88 7.38
N ASP A 63 -4.95 -2.80 8.11
CA ASP A 63 -5.94 -2.10 8.91
C ASP A 63 -6.84 -1.14 8.11
N LEU A 64 -6.51 -0.83 6.84
CA LEU A 64 -7.21 0.18 6.05
C LEU A 64 -8.54 -0.31 5.45
N GLY A 65 -8.79 -1.61 5.47
CA GLY A 65 -10.00 -2.22 4.93
C GLY A 65 -10.06 -3.70 5.28
N ARG A 66 -11.17 -4.37 4.95
CA ARG A 66 -11.30 -5.84 5.11
C ARG A 66 -11.38 -6.56 3.77
N ASP A 67 -12.02 -5.94 2.78
CA ASP A 67 -12.06 -6.41 1.40
C ASP A 67 -10.65 -6.68 0.84
N ALA A 68 -10.48 -7.88 0.28
CA ALA A 68 -9.20 -8.36 -0.22
C ALA A 68 -8.71 -7.60 -1.46
N ARG A 69 -9.63 -7.18 -2.35
CA ARG A 69 -9.30 -6.41 -3.56
C ARG A 69 -8.79 -5.03 -3.18
N LEU A 70 -9.50 -4.37 -2.25
CA LEU A 70 -9.09 -3.08 -1.71
C LEU A 70 -7.69 -3.16 -1.08
N ARG A 71 -7.44 -4.15 -0.22
CA ARG A 71 -6.14 -4.34 0.44
C ARG A 71 -5.01 -4.55 -0.56
N GLU A 72 -5.21 -5.37 -1.58
CA GLU A 72 -4.18 -5.64 -2.59
C GLU A 72 -3.85 -4.38 -3.41
N GLU A 73 -4.87 -3.61 -3.81
CA GLU A 73 -4.66 -2.34 -4.53
C GLU A 73 -3.94 -1.30 -3.66
N LEU A 74 -4.32 -1.17 -2.38
CA LEU A 74 -3.61 -0.29 -1.44
C LEU A 74 -2.17 -0.75 -1.18
N ALA A 75 -1.91 -2.07 -1.14
CA ALA A 75 -0.57 -2.61 -0.95
C ALA A 75 0.33 -2.30 -2.16
N ARG A 76 -0.19 -2.46 -3.38
CA ARG A 76 0.52 -2.06 -4.61
C ARG A 76 0.84 -0.57 -4.63
N LEU A 77 -0.13 0.28 -4.27
CA LEU A 77 0.07 1.72 -4.15
C LEU A 77 1.16 2.05 -3.11
N CYS A 78 1.08 1.45 -1.92
CA CYS A 78 2.07 1.61 -0.85
C CYS A 78 3.49 1.25 -1.33
N ALA A 79 3.67 0.10 -1.97
CA ALA A 79 4.96 -0.33 -2.51
C ALA A 79 5.47 0.57 -3.63
N ALA A 80 4.58 1.04 -4.52
CA ALA A 80 4.94 1.95 -5.61
C ALA A 80 5.43 3.30 -5.09
N TRP A 81 4.78 3.88 -4.07
CA TRP A 81 5.22 5.12 -3.44
C TRP A 81 6.53 4.95 -2.67
N ALA A 82 6.72 3.81 -1.99
CA ALA A 82 7.99 3.47 -1.38
C ALA A 82 9.13 3.42 -2.41
N ALA A 83 8.91 2.77 -3.55
CA ALA A 83 9.86 2.70 -4.64
C ALA A 83 10.18 4.08 -5.26
N ARG A 84 9.15 4.92 -5.45
CA ARG A 84 9.31 6.29 -5.95
C ARG A 84 10.14 7.14 -5.01
N TRP A 85 9.86 7.09 -3.71
CA TRP A 85 10.66 7.80 -2.71
C TRP A 85 12.10 7.29 -2.68
N TRP A 86 12.30 5.97 -2.78
CA TRP A 86 13.63 5.37 -2.79
C TRP A 86 14.48 5.76 -4.00
N ALA A 87 13.85 6.04 -5.14
CA ALA A 87 14.52 6.48 -6.35
C ALA A 87 14.79 7.99 -6.42
N ALA A 88 14.21 8.79 -5.52
CA ALA A 88 14.33 10.25 -5.46
C ALA A 88 15.54 10.70 -4.62
#